data_AF-A0A7W6SVA7-F1
#
_entry.id   AF-A0A7W6SVA7-F1
#
_cell.length_a   1.000
_cell.length_b   1.000
_cell.length_c   1.000
_cell.angle_alpha   90.00
_cell.angle_beta   90.00
_cell.angle_gamma   90.00
#
_symmetry.space_group_name_H-M   'P 1'
#
loop_
_entity.id
_entity.type
_entity.pdbx_description
1 polymer ?
#
loop_
_entity_poly.entity_id
_entity_poly.type
_entity_poly.pdbx_seq_one_letter_code
_entity_poly.pdbx_strand_id
1 'polypeptide(L)'
;MAHSLIQRRREAERARVEAYELSLRHVSQRTRPPPDFETAIYEAKRGFEADIVRDAEAWKPRMKTRDAARLRLAAARYLFARYPVAEHLEQIWIDGAGLGAGEIHLRKRWYIAVAGGGSLYTAGAAEWLSRKEVHAFLNPLGSVGFEAAIWQAIARSYANDPAIAMRIARTRITQTPRAQHRFWREVVRFFCAHPTTVEDMDDFHDYLADCHRRDPEYTLKGRH
;
A
#
# COMPACT_ATOMS: atom_id res chain seq x y z
N MET A 1 -42.62 18.51 -59.94
CA MET A 1 -41.27 18.85 -59.41
C MET A 1 -41.29 19.35 -57.95
N ALA A 2 -42.31 20.07 -57.47
CA ALA A 2 -42.38 20.57 -56.07
C ALA A 2 -42.54 19.49 -54.97
N HIS A 3 -43.21 18.37 -55.28
CA HIS A 3 -43.46 17.28 -54.33
C HIS A 3 -42.18 16.56 -53.85
N SER A 4 -41.14 16.56 -54.69
CA SER A 4 -39.83 15.93 -54.43
C SER A 4 -38.98 16.73 -53.43
N LEU A 5 -39.06 18.07 -53.45
CA LEU A 5 -38.34 18.94 -52.52
C LEU A 5 -38.91 18.87 -51.10
N ILE A 6 -40.23 18.74 -50.98
CA ILE A 6 -40.91 18.59 -49.68
C ILE A 6 -40.57 17.24 -49.05
N GLN A 7 -40.52 16.16 -49.84
CA GLN A 7 -40.08 14.84 -49.35
C GLN A 7 -38.62 14.85 -48.87
N ARG A 8 -37.70 15.43 -49.66
CA ARG A 8 -36.29 15.57 -49.27
C ARG A 8 -36.12 16.38 -47.98
N ARG A 9 -36.92 17.44 -47.79
CA ARG A 9 -36.87 18.24 -46.56
C ARG A 9 -37.33 17.44 -45.34
N ARG A 10 -38.39 16.63 -45.46
CA ARG A 10 -38.89 15.75 -44.39
C ARG A 10 -37.93 14.60 -44.06
N GLU A 11 -37.20 14.09 -45.05
CA GLU A 11 -36.16 13.07 -44.84
C GLU A 11 -34.93 13.66 -44.16
N ALA A 12 -34.48 14.85 -44.59
CA ALA A 12 -33.38 15.55 -43.94
C ALA A 12 -33.70 15.93 -42.48
N GLU A 13 -34.96 16.29 -42.20
CA GLU A 13 -35.42 16.59 -40.84
C GLU A 13 -35.49 15.33 -39.97
N ARG A 14 -35.99 14.20 -40.51
CA ARG A 14 -35.96 12.91 -39.82
C ARG A 14 -34.54 12.45 -39.52
N ALA A 15 -33.63 12.54 -40.49
CA ALA A 15 -32.22 12.18 -40.29
C ALA A 15 -31.55 13.07 -39.23
N ARG A 16 -31.92 14.35 -39.14
CA ARG A 16 -31.43 15.26 -38.10
C ARG A 16 -31.95 14.89 -36.71
N VAL A 17 -33.24 14.58 -36.59
CA VAL A 17 -33.84 14.14 -35.32
C VAL A 17 -33.20 12.82 -34.88
N GLU A 18 -33.03 11.87 -35.79
CA GLU A 18 -32.43 10.57 -35.50
C GLU A 18 -30.94 10.69 -35.10
N ALA A 19 -30.16 11.52 -35.80
CA ALA A 19 -28.78 11.82 -35.41
C ALA A 19 -28.70 12.51 -34.04
N TYR A 20 -29.64 13.42 -33.75
CA TYR A 20 -29.73 14.09 -32.46
C TYR A 20 -30.11 13.10 -31.34
N GLU A 21 -31.09 12.22 -31.56
CA GLU A 21 -31.45 11.16 -30.61
C GLU A 21 -30.32 10.16 -30.37
N LEU A 22 -29.58 9.78 -31.40
CA LEU A 22 -28.38 8.93 -31.27
C LEU A 22 -27.30 9.63 -30.44
N SER A 23 -27.10 10.93 -30.64
CA SER A 23 -26.18 11.72 -29.82
C SER A 23 -26.64 11.79 -28.36
N LEU A 24 -27.94 11.96 -28.11
CA LEU A 24 -28.51 11.97 -26.76
C LEU A 24 -28.41 10.60 -26.08
N ARG A 25 -28.53 9.49 -26.81
CA ARG A 25 -28.31 8.13 -26.27
C ARG A 25 -26.83 7.84 -25.97
N HIS A 26 -25.91 8.45 -26.71
CA HIS A 26 -24.48 8.41 -26.38
C HIS A 26 -24.15 9.27 -25.16
N VAL A 27 -24.85 10.40 -24.98
CA VAL A 27 -24.62 11.37 -23.90
C VAL A 27 -25.44 11.05 -22.64
N SER A 28 -26.46 10.19 -22.73
CA SER A 28 -27.17 9.67 -21.55
C SER A 28 -26.20 8.76 -20.78
N GLN A 29 -25.46 9.38 -19.87
CA GLN A 29 -24.63 8.68 -18.91
C GLN A 29 -25.54 7.67 -18.21
N ARG A 30 -25.28 6.37 -18.43
CA ARG A 30 -25.83 5.31 -17.56
C ARG A 30 -25.70 5.81 -16.13
N THR A 31 -26.81 5.96 -15.42
CA THR A 31 -26.84 6.40 -14.03
C THR A 31 -25.91 5.48 -13.25
N ARG A 32 -24.73 5.99 -12.90
CA ARG A 32 -23.71 5.18 -12.24
C ARG A 32 -24.19 4.88 -10.83
N PRO A 33 -24.01 3.65 -10.33
CA PRO A 33 -24.43 3.29 -8.99
C PRO A 33 -23.75 4.21 -7.95
N PRO A 34 -24.41 4.46 -6.81
CA PRO A 34 -23.82 5.20 -5.71
C PRO A 34 -22.59 4.45 -5.15
N PRO A 35 -21.67 5.15 -4.46
CA PRO A 35 -20.60 4.49 -3.70
C PRO A 35 -21.16 3.48 -2.70
N ASP A 36 -20.57 2.29 -2.64
CA ASP A 36 -20.98 1.23 -1.74
C ASP A 36 -20.23 1.33 -0.41
N PHE A 37 -20.81 2.09 0.53
CA PHE A 37 -20.24 2.28 1.86
C PHE A 37 -20.47 1.09 2.78
N GLU A 38 -21.53 0.30 2.56
CA GLU A 38 -21.86 -0.88 3.35
C GLU A 38 -20.80 -1.98 3.16
N THR A 39 -20.46 -2.27 1.90
CA THR A 39 -19.38 -3.20 1.56
C THR A 39 -18.05 -2.71 2.12
N ALA A 40 -17.76 -1.40 2.03
CA ALA A 40 -16.52 -0.84 2.58
C ALA A 40 -16.39 -1.04 4.11
N ILE A 41 -17.47 -0.82 4.87
CA ILE A 41 -17.51 -1.10 6.31
C ILE A 41 -17.35 -2.59 6.58
N TYR A 42 -18.09 -3.43 5.87
CA TYR A 42 -18.04 -4.88 6.04
C TYR A 42 -16.62 -5.42 5.82
N GLU A 43 -15.98 -5.03 4.71
CA GLU A 43 -14.63 -5.45 4.37
C GLU A 43 -13.57 -4.89 5.34
N ALA A 44 -13.78 -3.67 5.85
CA ALA A 44 -12.88 -3.05 6.80
C ALA A 44 -12.91 -3.74 8.17
N LYS A 45 -14.12 -4.05 8.68
CA LYS A 45 -14.29 -4.63 10.01
C LYS A 45 -14.00 -6.12 10.10
N ARG A 46 -14.13 -6.86 8.99
CA ARG A 46 -14.04 -8.32 8.97
C ARG A 46 -12.76 -8.83 9.61
N GLY A 47 -12.91 -9.58 10.70
CA GLY A 47 -11.80 -10.20 11.45
C GLY A 47 -11.11 -9.28 12.45
N PHE A 48 -11.64 -8.08 12.68
CA PHE A 48 -11.14 -7.05 13.61
C PHE A 48 -12.29 -6.36 14.36
N GLU A 49 -13.44 -7.02 14.49
CA GLU A 49 -14.65 -6.45 15.07
C GLU A 49 -14.45 -6.00 16.53
N ALA A 50 -13.60 -6.71 17.27
CA ALA A 50 -13.26 -6.40 18.66
C ALA A 50 -12.42 -5.10 18.84
N ASP A 51 -11.75 -4.64 17.78
CA ASP A 51 -10.86 -3.49 17.82
C ASP A 51 -11.53 -2.17 17.37
N ILE A 52 -12.82 -2.22 17.01
CA ILE A 52 -13.58 -1.06 16.53
C ILE A 52 -13.70 -0.01 17.64
N VAL A 53 -13.30 1.22 17.34
CA VAL A 53 -13.38 2.35 18.28
C VAL A 53 -14.51 3.32 17.99
N ARG A 54 -15.17 3.24 16.83
CA ARG A 54 -16.33 4.06 16.46
C ARG A 54 -17.44 3.21 15.88
N ASP A 55 -18.68 3.54 16.23
CA ASP A 55 -19.88 2.85 15.74
C ASP A 55 -19.98 2.92 14.21
N ALA A 56 -20.04 1.75 13.57
CA ALA A 56 -20.11 1.62 12.13
C ALA A 56 -21.39 2.22 11.53
N GLU A 57 -22.52 2.15 12.25
CA GLU A 57 -23.82 2.64 11.76
C GLU A 57 -23.89 4.18 11.76
N ALA A 58 -23.07 4.82 12.60
CA ALA A 58 -22.95 6.26 12.65
C ALA A 58 -22.10 6.85 11.51
N TRP A 59 -21.48 6.02 10.66
CA TRP A 59 -20.63 6.50 9.57
C TRP A 59 -21.43 7.13 8.44
N LYS A 60 -21.27 8.45 8.24
CA LYS A 60 -21.90 9.21 7.15
C LYS A 60 -20.85 9.91 6.28
N PRO A 61 -20.08 9.16 5.46
CA PRO A 61 -18.99 9.73 4.67
C PRO A 61 -19.51 10.67 3.57
N ARG A 62 -18.88 11.83 3.43
CA ARG A 62 -19.17 12.81 2.36
C ARG A 62 -18.32 12.60 1.10
N MET A 63 -17.98 11.35 0.81
CA MET A 63 -17.06 11.01 -0.27
C MET A 63 -17.82 10.79 -1.59
N LYS A 64 -17.26 11.31 -2.68
CA LYS A 64 -17.80 11.12 -4.06
C LYS A 64 -17.11 10.01 -4.85
N THR A 65 -16.05 9.42 -4.29
CA THR A 65 -15.30 8.34 -4.94
C THR A 65 -16.10 7.05 -4.92
N ARG A 66 -15.94 6.23 -5.97
CA ARG A 66 -16.50 4.87 -6.08
C ARG A 66 -15.41 3.81 -6.07
N ASP A 67 -14.16 4.23 -5.94
CA ASP A 67 -13.02 3.35 -5.80
C ASP A 67 -13.12 2.58 -4.48
N ALA A 68 -13.37 1.28 -4.57
CA ALA A 68 -13.57 0.39 -3.44
C ALA A 68 -12.37 0.42 -2.48
N ALA A 69 -11.15 0.53 -3.00
CA ALA A 69 -9.93 0.60 -2.20
C ALA A 69 -9.89 1.88 -1.35
N ARG A 70 -10.26 3.02 -1.94
CA ARG A 70 -10.36 4.30 -1.22
C ARG A 70 -11.49 4.30 -0.20
N LEU A 71 -12.63 3.70 -0.53
CA LEU A 71 -13.76 3.57 0.41
C LEU A 71 -13.38 2.68 1.60
N ARG A 72 -12.68 1.56 1.37
CA ARG A 72 -12.20 0.66 2.42
C ARG A 72 -11.19 1.34 3.34
N LEU A 73 -10.23 2.09 2.81
CA LEU A 73 -9.30 2.87 3.63
C LEU A 73 -10.04 3.94 4.46
N ALA A 74 -11.03 4.61 3.88
CA ALA A 74 -11.83 5.60 4.61
C ALA A 74 -12.66 4.94 5.75
N ALA A 75 -13.23 3.76 5.49
CA ALA A 75 -13.91 2.96 6.50
C ALA A 75 -12.94 2.54 7.62
N ALA A 76 -11.74 2.03 7.28
CA ALA A 76 -10.73 1.64 8.26
C ALA A 76 -10.28 2.82 9.15
N ARG A 77 -10.02 3.99 8.55
CA ARG A 77 -9.72 5.23 9.29
C ARG A 77 -10.85 5.60 10.24
N TYR A 78 -12.10 5.51 9.80
CA TYR A 78 -13.24 5.82 10.64
C TYR A 78 -13.39 4.82 11.80
N LEU A 79 -13.33 3.52 11.52
CA LEU A 79 -13.58 2.46 12.49
C LEU A 79 -12.47 2.35 13.54
N PHE A 80 -11.20 2.51 13.14
CA PHE A 80 -10.06 2.14 13.98
C PHE A 80 -9.17 3.32 14.41
N ALA A 81 -9.13 4.41 13.62
CA ALA A 81 -8.11 5.45 13.83
C ALA A 81 -8.54 6.54 14.81
N ARG A 82 -7.92 6.55 15.99
CA ARG A 82 -7.87 7.71 16.90
C ARG A 82 -6.78 8.70 16.52
N TYR A 83 -5.69 8.19 15.94
CA TYR A 83 -4.51 8.96 15.53
C TYR A 83 -4.22 8.79 14.04
N PRO A 84 -3.56 9.77 13.39
CA PRO A 84 -3.04 9.61 12.05
C PRO A 84 -2.06 8.43 11.97
N VAL A 85 -2.09 7.70 10.85
CA VAL A 85 -1.22 6.54 10.60
C VAL A 85 -0.36 6.82 9.38
N ALA A 86 0.88 6.34 9.40
CA ALA A 86 1.81 6.49 8.28
C ALA A 86 1.30 5.78 7.01
N GLU A 87 1.56 6.37 5.85
CA GLU A 87 1.02 5.94 4.55
C GLU A 87 1.31 4.47 4.23
N HIS A 88 2.51 3.98 4.51
CA HIS A 88 2.92 2.59 4.23
C HIS A 88 2.10 1.55 5.02
N LEU A 89 1.51 1.93 6.15
CA LEU A 89 0.56 1.08 6.91
C LEU A 89 -0.86 1.18 6.36
N GLU A 90 -1.22 2.27 5.70
CA GLU A 90 -2.53 2.46 5.08
C GLU A 90 -2.66 1.69 3.76
N GLN A 91 -1.55 1.49 3.05
CA GLN A 91 -1.49 0.79 1.76
C GLN A 91 -2.20 -0.57 1.78
N ILE A 92 -2.19 -1.30 2.89
CA ILE A 92 -2.85 -2.61 2.99
C ILE A 92 -4.37 -2.56 2.79
N TRP A 93 -5.00 -1.42 3.05
CA TRP A 93 -6.44 -1.24 2.81
C TRP A 93 -6.73 -0.93 1.35
N ILE A 94 -5.73 -0.43 0.63
CA ILE A 94 -5.84 -0.07 -0.78
C ILE A 94 -5.56 -1.30 -1.66
N ASP A 95 -4.39 -1.90 -1.47
CA ASP A 95 -3.90 -3.02 -2.27
C ASP A 95 -3.20 -4.06 -1.39
N GLY A 96 -3.62 -5.31 -1.55
CA GLY A 96 -3.02 -6.49 -0.92
C GLY A 96 -2.66 -7.56 -1.94
N ALA A 97 -2.66 -7.23 -3.24
CA ALA A 97 -2.32 -8.18 -4.29
C ALA A 97 -0.91 -8.75 -4.09
N GLY A 98 -0.77 -10.05 -4.34
CA GLY A 98 0.50 -10.76 -4.13
C GLY A 98 0.84 -11.09 -2.67
N LEU A 99 0.05 -10.63 -1.70
CA LEU A 99 0.23 -10.97 -0.28
C LEU A 99 -0.61 -12.19 0.11
N GLY A 100 -0.03 -13.08 0.93
CA GLY A 100 -0.78 -14.16 1.57
C GLY A 100 -1.74 -13.63 2.64
N ALA A 101 -2.79 -14.40 2.95
CA ALA A 101 -3.81 -14.00 3.93
C ALA A 101 -3.24 -13.65 5.31
N GLY A 102 -2.22 -14.40 5.78
CA GLY A 102 -1.54 -14.12 7.04
C GLY A 102 -0.81 -12.78 7.05
N GLU A 103 -0.19 -12.41 5.93
CA GLU A 103 0.51 -11.14 5.79
C GLU A 103 -0.48 -9.96 5.74
N ILE A 104 -1.59 -10.13 5.03
CA ILE A 104 -2.67 -9.13 5.00
C ILE A 104 -3.22 -8.91 6.41
N HIS A 105 -3.50 -10.00 7.14
CA HIS A 105 -3.99 -9.92 8.50
C HIS A 105 -2.99 -9.23 9.43
N LEU A 106 -1.70 -9.57 9.35
CA LEU A 106 -0.65 -8.93 10.14
C LEU A 106 -0.56 -7.42 9.88
N ARG A 107 -0.49 -7.00 8.61
CA ARG A 107 -0.37 -5.58 8.26
C ARG A 107 -1.60 -4.77 8.68
N LYS A 108 -2.80 -5.33 8.56
CA LYS A 108 -4.03 -4.71 9.10
C LYS A 108 -3.99 -4.60 10.63
N ARG A 109 -3.55 -5.65 11.32
CA ARG A 109 -3.38 -5.62 12.79
C ARG A 109 -2.40 -4.54 13.23
N TRP A 110 -1.29 -4.38 12.50
CA TRP A 110 -0.31 -3.32 12.75
C TRP A 110 -0.89 -1.93 12.53
N TYR A 111 -1.63 -1.73 11.43
CA TYR A 111 -2.38 -0.49 11.21
C TYR A 111 -3.30 -0.19 12.39
N ILE A 112 -4.15 -1.13 12.79
CA ILE A 112 -5.14 -0.95 13.87
C ILE A 112 -4.47 -0.62 15.20
N ALA A 113 -3.40 -1.34 15.55
CA ALA A 113 -2.65 -1.08 16.78
C ALA A 113 -2.13 0.37 16.82
N VAL A 114 -1.51 0.84 15.73
CA VAL A 114 -0.99 2.22 15.64
C VAL A 114 -2.14 3.24 15.60
N ALA A 115 -3.18 2.96 14.82
CA ALA A 115 -4.35 3.82 14.66
C ALA A 115 -5.06 4.08 15.99
N GLY A 116 -5.15 3.06 16.85
CA GLY A 116 -5.73 3.14 18.19
C GLY A 116 -4.84 3.78 19.26
N GLY A 117 -3.56 4.04 18.95
CA GLY A 117 -2.56 4.55 19.91
C GLY A 117 -1.86 3.45 20.72
N GLY A 118 -1.99 2.20 20.31
CA GLY A 118 -1.28 1.06 20.89
C GLY A 118 0.19 0.98 20.46
N SER A 119 0.94 0.10 21.12
CA SER A 119 2.34 -0.13 20.79
C SER A 119 2.49 -1.14 19.66
N LEU A 120 3.03 -0.69 18.52
CA LEU A 120 3.35 -1.57 17.39
C LEU A 120 4.35 -2.67 17.79
N TYR A 121 5.27 -2.35 18.70
CA TYR A 121 6.25 -3.30 19.22
C TYR A 121 5.57 -4.51 19.88
N THR A 122 4.57 -4.27 20.75
CA THR A 122 3.80 -5.35 21.39
C THR A 122 2.78 -6.00 20.47
N ALA A 123 2.39 -5.34 19.37
CA ALA A 123 1.51 -5.88 18.34
C ALA A 123 2.21 -6.88 17.39
N GLY A 124 3.46 -7.27 17.68
CA GLY A 124 4.20 -8.31 16.96
C GLY A 124 5.44 -7.80 16.21
N ALA A 125 5.63 -6.49 16.08
CA ALA A 125 6.82 -5.97 15.39
C ALA A 125 8.14 -6.31 16.10
N ALA A 126 8.10 -6.62 17.40
CA ALA A 126 9.25 -7.08 18.17
C ALA A 126 9.93 -8.34 17.61
N GLU A 127 9.25 -9.13 16.79
CA GLU A 127 9.84 -10.31 16.13
C GLU A 127 10.94 -9.91 15.12
N TRP A 128 10.81 -8.75 14.49
CA TRP A 128 11.71 -8.31 13.42
C TRP A 128 12.41 -6.98 13.68
N LEU A 129 11.84 -6.13 14.53
CA LEU A 129 12.29 -4.76 14.74
C LEU A 129 12.58 -4.48 16.22
N SER A 130 13.70 -3.81 16.49
CA SER A 130 13.96 -3.23 17.81
C SER A 130 13.01 -2.05 18.09
N ARG A 131 12.91 -1.60 19.35
CA ARG A 131 12.06 -0.42 19.68
C ARG A 131 12.48 0.84 18.91
N LYS A 132 13.79 1.06 18.75
CA LYS A 132 14.33 2.18 17.96
C LYS A 132 13.94 2.06 16.48
N GLU A 133 13.99 0.85 15.94
CA GLU A 133 13.57 0.59 14.55
C GLU A 133 12.06 0.74 14.38
N VAL A 134 11.23 0.30 15.32
CA VAL A 134 9.78 0.56 15.29
C VAL A 134 9.49 2.06 15.24
N HIS A 135 10.20 2.86 16.03
CA HIS A 135 10.06 4.32 15.97
C HIS A 135 10.46 4.87 14.58
N ALA A 136 11.55 4.38 14.00
CA ALA A 136 11.99 4.78 12.66
C ALA A 136 11.02 4.32 11.55
N PHE A 137 10.43 3.12 11.68
CA PHE A 137 9.45 2.56 10.75
C PHE A 137 8.18 3.40 10.71
N LEU A 138 7.67 3.80 11.88
CA LEU A 138 6.50 4.67 11.99
C LEU A 138 6.75 6.09 11.45
N ASN A 139 8.01 6.49 11.31
CA ASN A 139 8.43 7.81 10.82
C ASN A 139 9.39 7.65 9.63
N PRO A 140 8.92 7.12 8.49
CA PRO A 140 9.78 6.87 7.34
C PRO A 140 10.28 8.17 6.71
N LEU A 141 11.45 8.09 6.08
CA LEU A 141 12.02 9.14 5.25
C LEU A 141 11.33 9.10 3.87
N GLY A 142 10.42 10.06 3.65
CA GLY A 142 9.65 10.17 2.42
C GLY A 142 8.50 9.16 2.32
N SER A 143 7.85 9.13 1.15
CA SER A 143 6.83 8.13 0.84
C SER A 143 7.52 6.85 0.34
N VAL A 144 7.31 5.76 1.07
CA VAL A 144 7.90 4.44 0.80
C VAL A 144 6.85 3.37 1.02
N GLY A 145 7.02 2.21 0.37
CA GLY A 145 6.17 1.05 0.62
C GLY A 145 6.47 0.37 1.97
N PHE A 146 5.61 -0.56 2.38
CA PHE A 146 5.73 -1.26 3.67
C PHE A 146 7.10 -1.95 3.88
N GLU A 147 7.56 -2.77 2.93
CA GLU A 147 8.86 -3.47 3.07
C GLU A 147 10.05 -2.51 2.99
N ALA A 148 9.96 -1.50 2.13
CA ALA A 148 10.97 -0.44 2.05
C ALA A 148 11.07 0.33 3.38
N ALA A 149 9.96 0.61 4.06
CA ALA A 149 9.94 1.24 5.37
C ALA A 149 10.62 0.37 6.45
N ILE A 150 10.41 -0.95 6.43
CA ILE A 150 11.09 -1.91 7.32
C ILE A 150 12.61 -1.79 7.14
N TRP A 151 13.09 -1.91 5.90
CA TRP A 151 14.53 -1.90 5.64
C TRP A 151 15.17 -0.54 5.86
N GLN A 152 14.44 0.55 5.56
CA GLN A 152 14.88 1.90 5.90
C GLN A 152 15.03 2.08 7.42
N ALA A 153 14.08 1.56 8.22
CA ALA A 153 14.14 1.62 9.67
C ALA A 153 15.33 0.83 10.24
N ILE A 154 15.59 -0.36 9.70
CA ILE A 154 16.75 -1.18 10.03
C ILE A 154 18.06 -0.44 9.68
N ALA A 155 18.18 0.08 8.46
CA ALA A 155 19.37 0.81 8.03
C ALA A 155 19.68 2.04 8.91
N ARG A 156 18.64 2.78 9.33
CA ARG A 156 18.75 3.91 10.27
C ARG A 156 19.23 3.52 11.67
N SER A 157 19.21 2.23 12.01
CA SER A 157 19.82 1.75 13.26
C SER A 157 21.35 1.60 13.15
N TYR A 158 21.88 1.43 11.93
CA TYR A 158 23.30 1.18 11.66
C TYR A 158 24.05 2.40 11.10
N ALA A 159 23.36 3.28 10.36
CA ALA A 159 23.95 4.49 9.78
C ALA A 159 23.21 5.75 10.22
N ASN A 160 23.96 6.83 10.43
CA ASN A 160 23.41 8.15 10.74
C ASN A 160 22.99 8.92 9.49
N ASP A 161 23.59 8.64 8.32
CA ASP A 161 23.27 9.32 7.07
C ASP A 161 21.92 8.81 6.51
N PRO A 162 20.89 9.68 6.43
CA PRO A 162 19.58 9.33 5.86
C PRO A 162 19.66 8.87 4.40
N ALA A 163 20.62 9.37 3.61
CA ALA A 163 20.75 9.04 2.20
C ALA A 163 21.10 7.56 1.98
N ILE A 164 21.91 6.98 2.88
CA ILE A 164 22.25 5.54 2.84
C ILE A 164 21.00 4.69 3.09
N ALA A 165 20.21 5.04 4.12
CA ALA A 165 18.98 4.32 4.42
C ALA A 165 17.96 4.41 3.28
N MET A 166 17.88 5.56 2.61
CA MET A 166 17.03 5.72 1.43
C MET A 166 17.51 4.90 0.23
N ARG A 167 18.82 4.75 0.02
CA ARG A 167 19.36 3.86 -1.03
C ARG A 167 19.02 2.40 -0.75
N ILE A 168 19.25 1.93 0.48
CA ILE A 168 18.92 0.55 0.89
C ILE A 168 17.42 0.26 0.71
N ALA A 169 16.54 1.22 1.00
CA ALA A 169 15.10 1.06 0.79
C ALA A 169 14.69 0.95 -0.69
N ARG A 170 15.60 1.23 -1.63
CA ARG A 170 15.38 1.13 -3.09
C ARG A 170 16.01 -0.11 -3.71
N THR A 171 16.77 -0.89 -2.95
CA THR A 171 17.41 -2.12 -3.45
C THR A 171 16.45 -3.30 -3.42
N ARG A 172 16.84 -4.40 -4.06
CA ARG A 172 16.11 -5.68 -4.07
C ARG A 172 16.04 -6.37 -2.71
N ILE A 173 16.77 -5.89 -1.69
CA ILE A 173 16.63 -6.38 -0.31
C ILE A 173 15.19 -6.29 0.19
N THR A 174 14.40 -5.31 -0.29
CA THR A 174 12.99 -5.18 0.10
C THR A 174 12.10 -6.33 -0.35
N GLN A 175 12.59 -7.22 -1.21
CA GLN A 175 11.87 -8.38 -1.73
C GLN A 175 12.24 -9.67 -0.95
N THR A 176 13.14 -9.56 0.03
CA THR A 176 13.66 -10.72 0.76
C THR A 176 12.61 -11.29 1.72
N PRO A 177 12.48 -12.62 1.82
CA PRO A 177 11.53 -13.24 2.75
C PRO A 177 11.88 -12.98 4.21
N ARG A 178 10.86 -12.83 5.07
CA ARG A 178 11.05 -12.61 6.52
C ARG A 178 11.91 -13.66 7.21
N ALA A 179 11.82 -14.93 6.77
CA ALA A 179 12.64 -16.02 7.29
C ALA A 179 14.15 -15.75 7.15
N GLN A 180 14.56 -14.94 6.17
CA GLN A 180 15.95 -14.60 5.90
C GLN A 180 16.35 -13.23 6.49
N HIS A 181 15.47 -12.54 7.22
CA HIS A 181 15.77 -11.21 7.76
C HIS A 181 17.06 -11.18 8.57
N ARG A 182 17.37 -12.24 9.33
CA ARG A 182 18.61 -12.30 10.11
C ARG A 182 19.85 -12.13 9.23
N PHE A 183 19.95 -12.88 8.14
CA PHE A 183 21.05 -12.79 7.19
C PHE A 183 21.07 -11.43 6.49
N TRP A 184 19.94 -10.99 5.95
CA TRP A 184 19.86 -9.71 5.23
C TRP A 184 20.11 -8.49 6.13
N ARG A 185 19.86 -8.59 7.43
CA ARG A 185 20.29 -7.56 8.41
C ARG A 185 21.81 -7.44 8.51
N GLU A 186 22.56 -8.53 8.34
CA GLU A 186 24.03 -8.49 8.25
C GLU A 186 24.48 -7.82 6.96
N VAL A 187 23.82 -8.14 5.84
CA VAL A 187 24.07 -7.49 4.53
C VAL A 187 23.81 -5.99 4.60
N VAL A 188 22.67 -5.58 5.16
CA VAL A 188 22.32 -4.16 5.34
C VAL A 188 23.33 -3.45 6.22
N ARG A 189 23.82 -4.09 7.28
CA ARG A 189 24.90 -3.53 8.10
C ARG A 189 26.19 -3.35 7.29
N PHE A 190 26.55 -4.32 6.47
CA PHE A 190 27.71 -4.23 5.58
C PHE A 190 27.58 -3.07 4.59
N PHE A 191 26.43 -2.92 3.91
CA PHE A 191 26.18 -1.79 3.01
C PHE A 191 26.12 -0.43 3.72
N CYS A 192 25.69 -0.39 4.98
CA CYS A 192 25.78 0.82 5.79
C CYS A 192 27.24 1.21 6.10
N ALA A 193 28.13 0.24 6.29
CA ALA A 193 29.56 0.48 6.52
C ALA A 193 30.33 0.79 5.23
N HIS A 194 29.88 0.23 4.10
CA HIS A 194 30.48 0.40 2.78
C HIS A 194 29.44 0.92 1.76
N PRO A 195 29.05 2.21 1.84
CA PRO A 195 27.99 2.73 1.00
C PRO A 195 28.42 2.77 -0.46
N THR A 196 27.61 2.19 -1.33
CA THR A 196 27.78 2.27 -2.79
C THR A 196 26.46 2.73 -3.47
N THR A 197 26.37 2.55 -4.78
CA THR A 197 25.19 2.80 -5.62
C THR A 197 24.11 1.74 -5.36
N VAL A 198 22.88 1.99 -5.83
CA VAL A 198 21.79 1.01 -5.70
C VAL A 198 22.06 -0.19 -6.61
N GLU A 199 22.60 0.08 -7.79
CA GLU A 199 22.97 -0.88 -8.82
C GLU A 199 24.01 -1.88 -8.28
N ASP A 200 25.09 -1.40 -7.67
CA ASP A 200 26.12 -2.28 -7.10
C ASP A 200 25.55 -3.11 -5.94
N MET A 201 24.72 -2.51 -5.07
CA MET A 201 24.06 -3.25 -3.98
C MET A 201 23.15 -4.35 -4.51
N ASP A 202 22.46 -4.10 -5.62
CA ASP A 202 21.61 -5.08 -6.29
C ASP A 202 22.42 -6.17 -6.97
N ASP A 203 23.59 -5.88 -7.55
CA ASP A 203 24.49 -6.90 -8.08
C ASP A 203 25.02 -7.80 -6.96
N PHE A 204 25.40 -7.21 -5.82
CA PHE A 204 25.81 -7.98 -4.64
C PHE A 204 24.66 -8.79 -4.04
N HIS A 205 23.41 -8.32 -4.13
CA HIS A 205 22.26 -9.06 -3.62
C HIS A 205 22.17 -10.47 -4.22
N ASP A 206 22.30 -10.61 -5.54
CA ASP A 206 22.15 -11.91 -6.20
C ASP A 206 23.29 -12.88 -5.83
N TYR A 207 24.51 -12.35 -5.76
CA TYR A 207 25.68 -13.11 -5.32
C TYR A 207 25.55 -13.59 -3.87
N LEU A 208 25.15 -12.70 -2.95
CA LEU A 208 24.99 -13.00 -1.53
C LEU A 208 23.83 -13.98 -1.29
N ALA A 209 22.74 -13.84 -2.05
CA ALA A 209 21.62 -14.78 -2.02
C ALA A 209 22.02 -16.19 -2.51
N ASP A 210 22.88 -16.30 -3.52
CA ASP A 210 23.42 -17.59 -3.99
C ASP A 210 24.37 -18.21 -2.94
N CYS A 211 25.25 -17.41 -2.34
CA CYS A 211 26.13 -17.85 -1.26
C CYS A 211 25.35 -18.41 -0.07
N HIS A 212 24.35 -17.68 0.42
CA HIS A 212 23.52 -18.11 1.55
C HIS A 212 22.66 -19.34 1.24
N ARG A 213 22.27 -19.54 -0.03
CA ARG A 213 21.52 -20.73 -0.46
C ARG A 213 22.40 -21.99 -0.49
N ARG A 214 23.68 -21.85 -0.86
CA ARG A 214 24.65 -22.95 -0.87
C ARG A 214 25.14 -23.30 0.53
N ASP A 215 25.27 -22.29 1.37
CA ASP A 215 25.71 -22.41 2.76
C ASP A 215 24.80 -21.57 3.69
N PRO A 216 23.83 -22.21 4.37
CA PRO A 216 22.95 -21.53 5.32
C PRO A 216 23.68 -20.86 6.49
N GLU A 217 24.90 -21.28 6.81
CA GLU A 217 25.73 -20.68 7.87
C GLU A 217 26.60 -19.51 7.34
N TYR A 218 26.50 -19.21 6.04
CA TYR A 218 27.22 -18.09 5.43
C TYR A 218 26.87 -16.78 6.15
N THR A 219 27.91 -16.09 6.64
CA THR A 219 27.80 -14.85 7.42
C THR A 219 28.73 -13.77 6.89
N LEU A 220 28.29 -12.52 7.02
CA LEU A 220 29.10 -11.33 6.72
C LEU A 220 29.71 -10.71 8.00
N LYS A 221 29.54 -11.37 9.15
CA LYS A 221 30.16 -10.92 10.40
C LYS A 221 31.69 -10.89 10.28
N GLY A 222 32.28 -9.79 10.74
CA GLY A 222 33.73 -9.57 10.70
C GLY A 222 34.26 -9.08 9.36
N ARG A 223 33.40 -8.86 8.36
CA ARG A 223 33.77 -8.27 7.06
C ARG A 223 33.45 -6.76 7.00
N HIS A 224 33.52 -6.08 8.14
CA HIS A 224 33.14 -4.67 8.32
C HIS A 224 34.36 -3.76 8.33
#